data_AF-M9WL72-F1
#
_entry.id   AF-M9WL72-F1
#
_cell.length_a   1.000
_cell.length_b   1.000
_cell.length_c   1.000
_cell.angle_alpha   90.00
_cell.angle_beta   90.00
_cell.angle_gamma   90.00
#
_symmetry.space_group_name_H-M   'P 1'
#
loop_
_entity.id
_entity.type
_entity.pdbx_description
1 polymer ?
#
loop_
_entity_poly.entity_id
_entity_poly.type
_entity_poly.pdbx_seq_one_letter_code
_entity_poly.pdbx_strand_id
1 'polypeptide(L)'
;SYVCKTGLGDVLIGAAAAISDYNGVPKVSHIKDKIVEMTHLNESIYAAGISSSYQAQKMKSGVFLNDDMLANVCKHNVTRFPYEIGRLAQDIAGGLLVTLPSEAELRSPETGPILKKYLKAKSGADVENRM
;
A
#
# COMPACT_ATOMS: atom_id res chain seq x y z
N SER A 1 12.72 -13.42 8.61
CA SER A 1 11.78 -13.23 7.50
C SER A 1 11.22 -11.82 7.55
N TYR A 2 11.32 -11.05 6.46
CA TYR A 2 10.78 -9.68 6.33
C TYR A 2 9.48 -9.63 5.53
N VAL A 3 8.89 -10.81 5.29
CA VAL A 3 7.67 -11.01 4.49
C VAL A 3 6.46 -10.31 5.09
N CYS A 4 6.45 -10.02 6.39
CA CYS A 4 5.35 -9.25 7.01
C CYS A 4 5.10 -7.89 6.35
N LYS A 5 6.11 -7.31 5.68
CA LYS A 5 5.96 -6.04 4.95
C LYS A 5 5.12 -6.18 3.69
N THR A 6 4.98 -7.38 3.14
CA THR A 6 4.12 -7.58 1.98
C THR A 6 2.65 -7.49 2.34
N GLY A 7 2.26 -7.94 3.55
CA GLY A 7 0.91 -7.71 4.07
C GLY A 7 0.58 -6.22 4.27
N LEU A 8 1.56 -5.39 4.65
CA LEU A 8 1.38 -3.93 4.66
C LEU A 8 1.28 -3.36 3.24
N GLY A 9 2.02 -3.93 2.29
CA GLY A 9 1.91 -3.62 0.88
C GLY A 9 0.50 -3.88 0.34
N ASP A 10 -0.11 -5.00 0.70
CA ASP A 10 -1.48 -5.35 0.28
C ASP A 10 -2.51 -4.34 0.79
N VAL A 11 -2.39 -3.92 2.06
CA VAL A 11 -3.24 -2.87 2.64
C VAL A 11 -3.08 -1.56 1.87
N LEU A 12 -1.84 -1.16 1.57
CA LEU A 12 -1.57 0.10 0.86
C LEU A 12 -2.01 0.06 -0.61
N ILE A 13 -1.85 -1.08 -1.29
CA ILE A 13 -2.37 -1.33 -2.64
C ILE A 13 -3.90 -1.22 -2.63
N GLY A 14 -4.56 -1.84 -1.65
CA GLY A 14 -6.00 -1.74 -1.46
C GLY A 14 -6.47 -0.30 -1.24
N ALA A 15 -5.76 0.47 -0.40
CA ALA A 15 -6.05 1.88 -0.18
C ALA A 15 -5.89 2.73 -1.46
N ALA A 16 -4.83 2.49 -2.24
CA ALA A 16 -4.63 3.16 -3.53
C ALA A 16 -5.73 2.82 -4.54
N ALA A 17 -6.16 1.56 -4.60
CA ALA A 17 -7.29 1.16 -5.43
C ALA A 17 -8.60 1.83 -4.97
N ALA A 18 -8.89 1.85 -3.67
CA ALA A 18 -10.09 2.46 -3.11
C ALA A 18 -10.17 3.96 -3.38
N ILE A 19 -9.08 4.72 -3.15
CA ILE A 19 -9.09 6.16 -3.41
C ILE A 19 -9.20 6.48 -4.91
N SER A 20 -8.67 5.62 -5.79
CA SER A 20 -8.86 5.76 -7.23
C SER A 20 -10.33 5.58 -7.66
N ASP A 21 -11.06 4.68 -6.99
CA ASP A 21 -12.50 4.48 -7.18
C ASP A 21 -13.29 5.69 -6.66
N TYR A 22 -12.97 6.17 -5.45
CA TYR A 22 -13.59 7.36 -4.87
C TYR A 22 -13.39 8.62 -5.72
N ASN A 23 -12.23 8.73 -6.38
CA ASN A 23 -11.93 9.79 -7.34
C ASN A 23 -12.59 9.57 -8.71
N GLY A 24 -13.20 8.41 -8.96
CA GLY A 24 -13.97 8.10 -10.18
C GLY A 24 -13.12 7.71 -11.39
N VAL A 25 -11.87 7.31 -11.18
CA VAL A 25 -10.92 6.92 -12.24
C VAL A 25 -10.33 5.51 -12.05
N PRO A 26 -11.06 4.50 -11.53
CA PRO A 26 -10.45 3.21 -11.15
C PRO A 26 -9.91 2.39 -12.33
N LYS A 27 -10.29 2.73 -13.57
CA LYS A 27 -9.97 1.94 -14.77
C LYS A 27 -9.04 2.65 -15.75
N VAL A 28 -8.55 3.86 -15.44
CA VAL A 28 -7.62 4.57 -16.32
C VAL A 28 -6.28 3.84 -16.37
N SER A 29 -5.69 3.75 -17.55
CA SER A 29 -4.57 2.85 -17.81
C SER A 29 -3.38 3.07 -16.88
N HIS A 30 -2.98 4.32 -16.66
CA HIS A 30 -1.82 4.62 -15.82
C HIS A 30 -2.04 4.29 -14.32
N ILE A 31 -3.27 4.31 -13.81
CA ILE A 31 -3.54 3.89 -12.41
C ILE A 31 -3.45 2.37 -12.31
N LYS A 32 -4.07 1.65 -13.25
CA LYS A 32 -3.99 0.18 -13.29
C LYS A 32 -2.54 -0.29 -13.38
N ASP A 33 -1.75 0.34 -14.24
CA ASP A 33 -0.34 0.00 -14.42
C ASP A 33 0.48 0.22 -13.14
N LYS A 34 0.26 1.35 -12.44
CA LYS A 34 0.88 1.62 -11.14
C LYS A 34 0.46 0.61 -10.06
N ILE A 35 -0.81 0.21 -10.01
CA ILE A 35 -1.29 -0.83 -9.07
C ILE A 35 -0.60 -2.16 -9.39
N VAL A 36 -0.49 -2.53 -10.66
CA VAL A 36 0.23 -3.74 -11.09
C VAL A 36 1.70 -3.68 -10.67
N GLU A 37 2.37 -2.54 -10.85
CA GLU A 37 3.76 -2.36 -10.41
C GLU A 37 3.89 -2.47 -8.88
N MET A 38 2.99 -1.86 -8.11
CA MET A 38 2.96 -2.02 -6.66
C MET A 38 2.83 -3.49 -6.26
N THR A 39 1.92 -4.25 -6.90
CA THR A 39 1.77 -5.70 -6.68
C THR A 39 3.03 -6.47 -7.08
N HIS A 40 3.63 -6.18 -8.23
CA HIS A 40 4.86 -6.83 -8.70
C HIS A 40 6.01 -6.67 -7.70
N LEU A 41 6.24 -5.45 -7.24
CA LEU A 41 7.27 -5.15 -6.25
C LEU A 41 6.99 -5.83 -4.90
N ASN A 42 5.73 -5.87 -4.48
CA ASN A 42 5.30 -6.51 -3.25
C ASN A 42 5.55 -8.03 -3.28
N GLU A 43 5.12 -8.68 -4.35
CA GLU A 43 5.28 -10.13 -4.56
C GLU A 43 6.75 -10.52 -4.76
N SER A 44 7.58 -9.63 -5.29
CA SER A 44 9.02 -9.86 -5.41
C SER A 44 9.72 -9.98 -4.04
N ILE A 45 9.25 -9.24 -3.01
CA ILE A 45 9.70 -9.42 -1.62
C ILE A 45 9.18 -10.75 -1.07
N TYR A 46 7.90 -11.03 -1.28
CA TYR A 46 7.24 -12.23 -0.77
C TYR A 46 7.96 -13.49 -1.27
N ALA A 47 8.15 -13.58 -2.59
CA ALA A 47 8.82 -14.67 -3.28
C ALA A 47 10.22 -14.92 -2.72
N ALA A 48 11.08 -13.90 -2.64
CA ALA A 48 12.43 -14.05 -2.10
C ALA A 48 12.43 -14.58 -0.65
N GLY A 49 11.48 -14.12 0.17
CA GLY A 49 11.35 -14.54 1.56
C GLY A 49 10.87 -15.99 1.71
N ILE A 50 9.85 -16.40 0.96
CA ILE A 50 9.40 -17.80 1.00
C ILE A 50 10.43 -18.75 0.41
N SER A 51 11.14 -18.37 -0.66
CA SER A 51 12.21 -19.18 -1.24
C SER A 51 13.33 -19.45 -0.24
N SER A 52 13.72 -18.45 0.54
CA SER A 52 14.69 -18.62 1.64
C SER A 52 14.22 -19.68 2.65
N SER A 53 12.95 -19.63 3.05
CA SER A 53 12.35 -20.60 3.97
C SER A 53 12.25 -22.01 3.36
N TYR A 54 11.89 -22.13 2.07
CA TYR A 54 11.80 -23.41 1.37
C TYR A 54 13.16 -24.11 1.23
N GLN A 55 14.25 -23.33 1.15
CA GLN A 55 15.62 -23.85 1.05
C GLN A 55 16.26 -24.15 2.42
N ALA A 56 15.48 -24.13 3.51
CA ALA A 56 15.98 -24.33 4.85
C ALA A 56 16.68 -25.68 5.06
N GLN A 57 17.75 -25.67 5.85
CA GLN A 57 18.55 -26.84 6.17
C GLN A 57 18.50 -27.14 7.68
N LYS A 58 18.57 -28.43 8.04
CA LYS A 58 18.55 -28.87 9.44
C LYS A 58 19.93 -28.68 10.09
N MET A 59 19.97 -28.01 11.24
CA MET A 59 21.18 -27.77 12.03
C MET A 59 21.47 -28.91 13.00
N LYS A 60 22.64 -28.87 13.65
CA LYS A 60 23.05 -29.87 14.68
C LYS A 60 22.04 -30.00 15.83
N SER A 61 21.37 -28.92 16.23
CA SER A 61 20.34 -28.94 17.28
C SER A 61 18.99 -29.50 16.81
N GLY A 62 18.83 -29.76 15.51
CA GLY A 62 17.59 -30.21 14.90
C GLY A 62 16.65 -29.10 14.42
N VAL A 63 16.94 -27.83 14.72
CA VAL A 63 16.21 -26.68 14.15
C VAL A 63 16.48 -26.53 12.66
N PHE A 64 15.50 -26.07 11.90
CA PHE A 64 15.69 -25.69 10.50
C PHE A 64 16.03 -24.21 10.41
N LEU A 65 17.14 -23.89 9.75
CA LEU A 65 17.55 -22.52 9.45
C LEU A 65 17.35 -22.27 7.96
N ASN A 66 16.68 -21.16 7.62
CA ASN A 66 16.46 -20.74 6.24
C ASN A 66 17.76 -20.40 5.51
N ASP A 67 17.74 -20.36 4.18
CA ASP A 67 18.91 -19.99 3.38
C ASP A 67 19.29 -18.51 3.60
N ASP A 68 20.53 -18.27 4.03
CA ASP A 68 21.02 -16.94 4.42
C ASP A 68 21.19 -15.98 3.24
N MET A 69 21.67 -16.49 2.09
CA MET A 69 21.87 -15.66 0.90
C MET A 69 20.53 -15.13 0.39
N LEU A 70 19.51 -15.99 0.30
CA LEU A 70 18.16 -15.58 -0.09
C LEU A 70 17.50 -14.66 0.94
N ALA A 71 17.81 -14.83 2.23
CA ALA A 71 17.33 -13.91 3.27
C ALA A 71 17.91 -12.50 3.09
N ASN A 72 19.20 -12.39 2.73
CA ASN A 72 19.86 -11.13 2.42
C ASN A 72 19.25 -10.46 1.18
N VAL A 73 18.98 -11.21 0.11
CA VAL A 73 18.27 -10.72 -1.08
C VAL A 73 16.88 -10.18 -0.71
N CYS A 74 16.10 -10.94 0.05
CA CYS A 74 14.78 -10.52 0.52
C CYS A 74 14.88 -9.20 1.31
N LYS A 75 15.81 -9.10 2.26
CA LYS A 75 15.99 -7.88 3.05
C LYS A 75 16.42 -6.70 2.19
N HIS A 76 17.30 -6.89 1.21
CA HIS A 76 17.76 -5.81 0.36
C HIS A 76 16.67 -5.28 -0.58
N ASN A 77 15.73 -6.12 -1.01
CA ASN A 77 14.53 -5.65 -1.70
C ASN A 77 13.62 -4.84 -0.77
N VAL A 78 13.46 -5.29 0.48
CA VAL A 78 12.66 -4.57 1.51
C VAL A 78 13.21 -3.18 1.84
N THR A 79 14.52 -2.92 1.67
CA THR A 79 15.06 -1.56 1.89
C THR A 79 14.73 -0.59 0.76
N ARG A 80 14.18 -1.07 -0.36
CA ARG A 80 13.98 -0.30 -1.59
C ARG A 80 12.49 -0.20 -1.97
N PHE A 81 11.86 -1.34 -2.21
CA PHE A 81 10.53 -1.39 -2.82
C PHE A 81 9.42 -0.73 -2.01
N PRO A 82 9.39 -0.79 -0.67
CA PRO A 82 8.37 -0.09 0.10
C PRO A 82 8.34 1.42 -0.14
N TYR A 83 9.49 2.04 -0.45
CA TYR A 83 9.54 3.46 -0.78
C TYR A 83 8.87 3.76 -2.12
N GLU A 84 9.07 2.92 -3.13
CA GLU A 84 8.42 3.09 -4.44
C GLU A 84 6.93 2.79 -4.38
N ILE A 85 6.51 1.75 -3.65
CA ILE A 85 5.10 1.46 -3.40
C ILE A 85 4.43 2.65 -2.69
N GLY A 86 5.11 3.23 -1.69
CA GLY A 86 4.65 4.44 -1.01
C GLY A 86 4.52 5.64 -1.94
N ARG A 87 5.50 5.86 -2.82
CA ARG A 87 5.49 6.94 -3.82
C ARG A 87 4.33 6.80 -4.80
N LEU A 88 4.08 5.60 -5.31
CA LEU A 88 2.98 5.29 -6.22
C LEU A 88 1.61 5.46 -5.55
N ALA A 89 1.48 5.06 -4.29
CA ALA A 89 0.25 5.27 -3.52
C ALA A 89 -0.09 6.76 -3.36
N GLN A 90 0.91 7.61 -3.09
CA GLN A 90 0.71 9.07 -2.99
C GLN A 90 0.29 9.68 -4.33
N ASP A 91 0.91 9.24 -5.43
CA ASP A 91 0.56 9.66 -6.79
C ASP A 91 -0.90 9.33 -7.12
N ILE A 92 -1.36 8.11 -6.79
CA ILE A 92 -2.76 7.69 -7.01
C ILE A 92 -3.74 8.44 -6.09
N ALA A 93 -3.38 8.68 -4.83
CA ALA A 93 -4.24 9.37 -3.86
C ALA A 93 -4.46 10.86 -4.22
N GLY A 94 -3.41 11.52 -4.72
CA GLY A 94 -3.43 12.94 -5.05
C GLY A 94 -3.21 13.85 -3.83
N GLY A 95 -3.23 15.18 -4.08
CA GLY A 95 -2.78 16.18 -3.11
C GLY A 95 -3.58 16.24 -1.81
N LEU A 96 -4.84 15.78 -1.81
CA LEU A 96 -5.68 15.79 -0.61
C LEU A 96 -5.08 14.94 0.52
N LEU A 97 -4.30 13.90 0.20
CA LEU A 97 -3.59 13.07 1.18
C LEU A 97 -2.77 13.89 2.19
N VAL A 98 -2.23 15.04 1.78
CA VAL A 98 -1.37 15.89 2.61
C VAL A 98 -1.96 17.27 2.90
N THR A 99 -3.16 17.55 2.38
CA THR A 99 -3.86 18.82 2.58
C THR A 99 -5.28 18.62 3.14
N LEU A 100 -5.61 17.42 3.61
CA LEU A 100 -6.93 17.13 4.13
C LEU A 100 -7.18 17.93 5.42
N PRO A 101 -8.31 18.65 5.52
CA PRO A 101 -8.69 19.32 6.75
C PRO A 101 -8.90 18.35 7.90
N SER A 102 -8.70 18.82 9.13
CA SER A 102 -8.86 17.99 10.33
C SER A 102 -10.30 17.49 10.50
N GLU A 103 -10.48 16.37 11.22
CA GLU A 103 -11.81 15.88 11.57
C GLU A 103 -12.62 16.92 12.36
N ALA A 104 -11.98 17.73 13.20
CA ALA A 104 -12.65 18.80 13.93
C ALA A 104 -13.36 19.81 13.00
N GLU A 105 -12.78 20.10 11.83
CA GLU A 105 -13.45 20.92 10.82
C GLU A 105 -14.59 20.18 10.12
N LEU A 106 -14.45 18.88 9.87
CA LEU A 106 -15.54 18.06 9.32
C LEU A 106 -16.76 18.00 10.25
N ARG A 107 -16.55 17.99 11.58
CA ARG A 107 -17.60 17.97 12.60
C ARG A 107 -18.15 19.35 12.96
N SER A 108 -17.48 20.43 12.56
CA SER A 108 -17.93 21.80 12.82
C SER A 108 -19.27 22.08 12.12
N PRO A 109 -20.23 22.75 12.79
CA PRO A 109 -21.49 23.15 12.16
C PRO A 109 -21.29 24.21 11.05
N GLU A 110 -20.17 24.95 11.08
CA GLU A 110 -19.85 25.99 10.11
C GLU A 110 -19.13 25.42 8.88
N THR A 111 -18.00 24.73 9.08
CA THR A 111 -17.15 24.23 7.98
C THR A 111 -17.54 22.83 7.50
N GLY A 112 -18.13 21.99 8.34
CA GLY A 112 -18.52 20.62 7.99
C GLY A 112 -19.45 20.52 6.77
N PRO A 113 -20.54 21.29 6.67
CA PRO A 113 -21.40 21.32 5.47
C PRO A 113 -20.66 21.73 4.20
N ILE A 114 -19.68 22.65 4.31
CA ILE A 114 -18.85 23.13 3.21
C ILE A 114 -17.93 22.01 2.73
N LEU A 115 -17.24 21.34 3.65
CA LEU A 115 -16.34 20.22 3.35
C LEU A 115 -17.10 19.06 2.69
N LYS A 116 -18.27 18.68 3.23
CA LYS A 116 -19.13 17.64 2.63
C LYS A 116 -19.59 17.97 1.20
N LYS A 117 -19.79 19.26 0.90
CA LYS A 117 -20.15 19.71 -0.45
C LYS A 117 -18.96 19.61 -1.42
N TYR A 118 -17.78 20.10 -1.03
CA TYR A 118 -16.65 20.27 -1.96
C TYR A 118 -15.69 19.08 -2.02
N LEU A 119 -15.63 18.22 -1.00
CA LEU A 119 -14.79 17.02 -0.97
C LEU A 119 -15.52 15.75 -1.43
N LYS A 120 -16.68 15.90 -2.08
CA LYS A 120 -17.56 14.81 -2.50
C LYS A 120 -16.85 13.82 -3.43
N ALA A 121 -16.97 12.54 -3.13
CA ALA A 121 -16.48 11.45 -3.98
C ALA A 121 -17.30 11.32 -5.28
N LYS A 122 -16.64 10.95 -6.38
CA LYS A 122 -17.31 10.69 -7.66
C LYS A 122 -18.05 9.35 -7.68
N SER A 123 -17.56 8.36 -6.94
CA SER A 123 -18.19 7.03 -6.80
C SER A 123 -19.56 7.04 -6.11
N GLY A 124 -19.95 8.16 -5.49
CA GLY A 124 -21.12 8.23 -4.61
C GLY A 124 -20.85 7.76 -3.19
N ALA A 125 -19.59 7.40 -2.86
CA ALA A 125 -19.17 7.15 -1.48
C ALA A 125 -19.36 8.40 -0.59
N ASP A 126 -19.57 8.17 0.70
CA ASP A 126 -19.60 9.24 1.69
C ASP A 126 -18.27 9.99 1.68
N VAL A 127 -18.32 11.31 1.92
CA VAL A 127 -17.14 12.15 2.07
C VAL A 127 -16.26 11.62 3.19
N GLU A 128 -16.86 11.15 4.28
CA GLU A 128 -16.15 10.58 5.42
C GLU A 128 -15.36 9.31 5.07
N ASN A 129 -15.84 8.50 4.13
CA ASN A 129 -15.09 7.33 3.66
C ASN A 129 -13.93 7.70 2.73
N ARG A 130 -14.04 8.84 2.02
CA ARG A 130 -12.99 9.35 1.13
C ARG A 130 -11.87 10.08 1.90
N MET A 131 -12.19 10.58 3.10
CA MET A 131 -11.27 11.20 4.04
C MET A 131 -10.47 10.13 4.79
#